data_AF-A0A3M3Y7A1-F1
#
_entry.id   AF-A0A3M3Y7A1-F1
#
_cell.length_a   1.000
_cell.length_b   1.000
_cell.length_c   1.000
_cell.angle_alpha   90.00
_cell.angle_beta   90.00
_cell.angle_gamma   90.00
#
_symmetry.space_group_name_H-M   'P 1'
#
loop_
_entity.id
_entity.type
_entity.pdbx_description
1 polymer ?
#
loop_
_entity_poly.entity_id
_entity_poly.type
_entity_poly.pdbx_seq_one_letter_code
_entity_poly.pdbx_strand_id
1 'polypeptide(L)'
;MFPGKKFAFQRLPNEMVERIINYLPSTDLVALSKTSHTMGEKISWLLRVPRIDTDDPNALLTIQRNLQSGTGVPRNDALYREHVKALIDQAAKNTDLRLHAEIASVDDDVQGFLNEVTGLQRASYADFKAKVESGRKLYATSPDVLEDIERVERKLGELNKELNVLTRQRRNMQQLAARIRSQL
;
A
#
# COMPACT_ATOMS: atom_id res chain seq x y z
N MET A 1 -18.27 51.77 -4.06
CA MET A 1 -18.36 50.63 -3.11
C MET A 1 -18.54 49.37 -3.95
N PHE A 2 -17.48 48.58 -4.16
CA PHE A 2 -17.56 47.39 -5.01
C PHE A 2 -18.17 46.22 -4.21
N PRO A 3 -19.23 45.56 -4.71
CA PRO A 3 -19.92 44.52 -3.96
C PRO A 3 -19.07 43.24 -3.90
N GLY A 4 -18.71 42.82 -2.68
CA GLY A 4 -18.87 41.46 -2.19
C GLY A 4 -18.15 40.28 -2.88
N LYS A 5 -17.20 40.47 -3.79
CA LYS A 5 -16.33 39.36 -4.22
C LYS A 5 -15.24 39.16 -3.16
N LYS A 6 -15.45 38.21 -2.24
CA LYS A 6 -14.36 37.69 -1.39
C LYS A 6 -13.21 37.30 -2.32
N PHE A 7 -12.06 37.94 -2.15
CA PHE A 7 -10.86 37.60 -2.88
C PHE A 7 -10.59 36.11 -2.70
N ALA A 8 -10.56 35.36 -3.80
CA ALA A 8 -10.25 33.95 -3.80
C ALA A 8 -8.85 33.79 -4.37
N PHE A 9 -7.86 33.59 -3.50
CA PHE A 9 -6.46 33.37 -3.89
C PHE A 9 -6.32 32.24 -4.94
N GLN A 10 -7.20 31.24 -4.87
CA GLN A 10 -7.28 30.12 -5.82
C GLN A 10 -7.57 30.55 -7.26
N ARG A 11 -8.19 31.72 -7.46
CA ARG A 11 -8.55 32.27 -8.79
C ARG A 11 -7.44 33.13 -9.40
N LEU A 12 -6.33 33.35 -8.70
CA LEU A 12 -5.18 34.04 -9.27
C LEU A 12 -4.57 33.21 -10.41
N PRO A 13 -4.04 33.85 -11.47
CA PRO A 13 -3.23 33.16 -12.49
C PRO A 13 -2.07 32.37 -11.86
N ASN A 14 -1.64 31.29 -12.50
CA ASN A 14 -0.57 30.43 -11.98
C ASN A 14 0.72 31.22 -11.78
N GLU A 15 1.02 32.15 -12.67
CA GLU A 15 2.21 33.00 -12.66
C GLU A 15 2.24 33.95 -11.46
N MET A 16 1.06 34.45 -11.04
CA MET A 16 0.94 35.29 -9.85
C MET A 16 1.08 34.47 -8.57
N VAL A 17 0.47 33.27 -8.54
CA VAL A 17 0.61 32.36 -7.40
C VAL A 17 2.06 31.91 -7.27
N GLU A 18 2.73 31.54 -8.36
CA GLU A 18 4.14 31.14 -8.40
C GLU A 18 5.04 32.23 -7.79
N ARG A 19 4.82 33.48 -8.17
CA ARG A 19 5.56 34.61 -7.57
C ARG A 19 5.30 34.74 -6.08
N ILE A 20 4.06 34.59 -5.63
CA ILE A 20 3.72 34.71 -4.20
C ILE A 20 4.32 33.56 -3.40
N ILE A 21 4.23 32.32 -3.91
CA ILE A 21 4.76 31.16 -3.21
C ILE A 21 6.28 31.21 -3.09
N ASN A 22 6.99 31.83 -4.04
CA ASN A 22 8.45 31.99 -3.92
C ASN A 22 8.90 32.88 -2.73
N TYR A 23 7.99 33.66 -2.13
CA TYR A 23 8.28 34.51 -0.96
C TYR A 23 7.71 33.97 0.35
N LEU A 24 6.91 32.91 0.31
CA LEU A 24 6.32 32.33 1.50
C LEU A 24 7.28 31.30 2.11
N PRO A 25 7.39 31.25 3.45
CA PRO A 25 8.12 30.16 4.10
C PRO A 25 7.38 28.84 3.86
N SER A 26 8.14 27.75 3.92
CA SER A 26 7.63 26.42 3.62
C SER A 26 6.42 26.00 4.48
N THR A 27 6.36 26.41 5.74
CA THR A 27 5.23 26.14 6.64
C THR A 27 3.92 26.78 6.16
N ASP A 28 4.00 28.00 5.62
CA ASP A 28 2.83 28.76 5.18
C ASP A 28 2.28 28.20 3.87
N LEU A 29 3.15 27.64 3.05
CA LEU A 29 2.78 27.03 1.79
C LEU A 29 2.11 25.66 1.98
N VAL A 30 2.46 24.94 3.05
CA VAL A 30 1.79 23.71 3.47
C VAL A 30 0.39 24.06 3.95
N ALA A 31 0.28 25.08 4.79
CA ALA A 31 -1.01 25.56 5.25
C ALA A 31 -1.88 26.00 4.06
N LEU A 32 -1.28 26.69 3.08
CA LEU A 32 -1.95 27.11 1.85
C LEU A 32 -2.45 25.92 1.02
N SER A 33 -1.66 24.86 0.85
CA SER A 33 -2.07 23.68 0.07
C SER A 33 -3.23 22.91 0.71
N LYS A 34 -3.34 22.96 2.05
CA LYS A 34 -4.42 22.31 2.81
C LYS A 34 -5.73 23.10 2.82
N THR A 35 -5.76 24.34 2.32
CA THR A 35 -6.98 25.18 2.35
C THR A 35 -8.11 24.66 1.45
N SER A 36 -7.79 23.93 0.38
CA SER A 36 -8.76 23.32 -0.52
C SER A 36 -8.08 22.35 -1.48
N HIS A 37 -8.85 21.42 -2.07
CA HIS A 37 -8.36 20.52 -3.11
C HIS A 37 -7.72 21.28 -4.30
N THR A 38 -8.41 22.29 -4.83
CA THR A 38 -7.93 23.12 -5.94
C THR A 38 -6.62 23.84 -5.61
N MET A 39 -6.46 24.33 -4.39
CA MET A 39 -5.20 24.97 -3.97
C MET A 39 -4.06 23.95 -3.85
N GLY A 40 -4.35 22.76 -3.31
CA GLY A 40 -3.40 21.66 -3.22
C GLY A 40 -2.87 21.26 -4.59
N GLU A 41 -3.75 21.08 -5.57
CA GLU A 41 -3.35 20.78 -6.96
C GLU A 41 -2.50 21.90 -7.57
N LYS A 42 -2.90 23.16 -7.36
CA LYS A 42 -2.22 24.34 -7.91
C LYS A 42 -0.81 24.48 -7.35
N ILE A 43 -0.64 24.33 -6.04
CA ILE A 43 0.68 24.39 -5.38
C ILE A 43 1.54 23.19 -5.78
N SER A 44 0.98 21.99 -5.80
CA SER A 44 1.69 20.78 -6.25
C SER A 44 2.23 20.91 -7.68
N TRP A 45 1.41 21.48 -8.60
CA TRP A 45 1.82 21.74 -9.98
C TRP A 45 2.95 22.77 -10.08
N LEU A 46 2.84 23.87 -9.32
CA LEU A 46 3.86 24.93 -9.30
C LEU A 46 5.18 24.45 -8.70
N LEU A 47 5.13 23.60 -7.68
CA LEU A 47 6.30 22.96 -7.07
C LEU A 47 6.88 21.81 -7.91
N ARG A 48 6.27 21.51 -9.07
CA ARG A 48 6.63 20.39 -9.96
C ARG A 48 6.74 19.06 -9.22
N VAL A 49 5.91 18.87 -8.19
CA VAL A 49 5.87 17.60 -7.45
C VAL A 49 5.38 16.52 -8.43
N PRO A 50 6.09 15.38 -8.54
CA PRO A 50 5.63 14.29 -9.38
C PRO A 50 4.22 13.89 -8.98
N ARG A 51 3.30 13.86 -9.93
CA ARG A 51 1.98 13.25 -9.72
C ARG A 51 2.19 11.75 -9.59
N ILE A 52 1.96 11.24 -8.39
CA ILE A 52 2.08 9.82 -8.09
C ILE A 52 0.68 9.36 -7.72
N ASP A 53 0.20 8.38 -8.48
CA ASP A 53 -1.00 7.65 -8.10
C ASP A 53 -0.70 6.87 -6.82
N THR A 54 -1.28 7.30 -5.70
CA THR A 54 -1.09 6.66 -4.39
C THR A 54 -1.85 5.34 -4.26
N ASP A 55 -2.72 5.01 -5.22
CA ASP A 55 -3.45 3.76 -5.25
C ASP A 55 -2.69 2.67 -6.05
N ASP A 56 -1.67 3.06 -6.83
CA ASP A 56 -0.78 2.13 -7.52
C ASP A 56 0.01 1.25 -6.50
N PRO A 57 -0.03 -0.09 -6.62
CA PRO A 57 0.86 -1.01 -5.90
C PRO A 57 2.33 -0.59 -5.81
N ASN A 58 2.84 0.10 -6.84
CA ASN A 58 4.23 0.49 -7.00
C ASN A 58 4.49 1.95 -6.59
N ALA A 59 3.50 2.66 -6.04
CA ALA A 59 3.62 4.07 -5.68
C ALA A 59 4.87 4.37 -4.82
N LEU A 60 5.13 3.55 -3.79
CA LEU A 60 6.31 3.71 -2.93
C LEU A 60 7.64 3.51 -3.69
N LEU A 61 7.71 2.56 -4.63
CA LEU A 61 8.89 2.34 -5.46
C LEU A 61 9.11 3.51 -6.42
N THR A 62 8.02 4.04 -6.99
CA THR A 62 8.05 5.24 -7.83
C THR A 62 8.54 6.45 -7.05
N ILE A 63 8.04 6.67 -5.82
CA ILE A 63 8.53 7.75 -4.93
C ILE A 63 10.03 7.59 -4.67
N GLN A 64 10.47 6.38 -4.30
CA GLN A 64 11.89 6.11 -4.04
C GLN A 64 12.77 6.41 -5.26
N ARG A 65 12.34 6.00 -6.45
CA ARG A 65 13.06 6.23 -7.71
C ARG A 65 13.15 7.72 -8.05
N ASN A 66 12.07 8.47 -7.84
CA ASN A 66 12.04 9.92 -8.07
C ASN A 66 12.98 10.66 -7.10
N LEU A 67 13.06 10.21 -5.85
CA LEU A 67 14.00 10.76 -4.88
C LEU A 67 15.46 10.44 -5.22
N GLN A 68 15.76 9.22 -5.69
CA GLN A 68 17.12 8.80 -6.04
C GLN A 68 17.65 9.43 -7.34
N SER A 69 16.78 9.60 -8.34
CA SER A 69 17.18 10.11 -9.67
C SER A 69 17.39 11.62 -9.72
N GLY A 70 17.03 12.36 -8.67
CA GLY A 70 17.14 13.82 -8.63
C GLY A 70 16.22 14.55 -9.62
N THR A 71 15.36 13.83 -10.34
CA THR A 71 14.50 14.36 -11.42
C THR A 71 13.28 15.13 -10.94
N GLY A 72 13.09 15.27 -9.62
CA GLY A 72 11.95 15.99 -9.06
C GLY A 72 12.20 16.74 -7.77
N VAL A 73 13.41 16.75 -7.21
CA VAL A 73 13.68 17.34 -5.88
C VAL A 73 14.43 18.66 -6.04
N PRO A 74 13.79 19.83 -5.81
CA PRO A 74 14.53 21.02 -5.43
C PRO A 74 15.23 20.70 -4.10
N ARG A 75 16.55 20.49 -4.13
CA ARG A 75 17.36 20.45 -2.90
C ARG A 75 17.02 21.73 -2.11
N ASN A 76 16.47 21.56 -0.90
CA ASN A 76 16.09 22.60 0.08
C ASN A 76 14.68 23.21 0.07
N ASP A 77 13.69 22.69 -0.67
CA ASP A 77 12.31 23.15 -0.45
C ASP A 77 11.60 22.31 0.62
N ALA A 78 11.34 22.91 1.79
CA ALA A 78 10.65 22.23 2.88
C ALA A 78 9.18 21.90 2.56
N LEU A 79 8.57 22.55 1.57
CA LEU A 79 7.24 22.16 1.06
C LEU A 79 7.25 20.89 0.27
N TYR A 80 8.25 20.78 -0.61
CA TYR A 80 8.42 19.62 -1.43
C TYR A 80 8.56 18.41 -0.51
N ARG A 81 9.35 18.54 0.57
CA ARG A 81 9.48 17.50 1.60
C ARG A 81 8.14 17.18 2.26
N GLU A 82 7.34 18.17 2.65
CA GLU A 82 6.03 17.94 3.26
C GLU A 82 5.02 17.28 2.31
N HIS A 83 4.96 17.71 1.05
CA HIS A 83 4.08 17.08 0.04
C HIS A 83 4.51 15.64 -0.24
N VAL A 84 5.81 15.39 -0.39
CA VAL A 84 6.31 14.02 -0.59
C VAL A 84 6.06 13.15 0.65
N LYS A 85 6.19 13.68 1.88
CA LYS A 85 5.81 12.97 3.11
C LYS A 85 4.34 12.54 3.08
N ALA A 86 3.43 13.45 2.72
CA ALA A 86 2.01 13.13 2.61
C ALA A 86 1.74 12.04 1.56
N LEU A 87 2.40 12.11 0.40
CA LEU A 87 2.30 11.07 -0.64
C LEU A 87 2.82 9.71 -0.16
N ILE A 88 3.93 9.68 0.59
CA ILE A 88 4.45 8.44 1.18
C ILE A 88 3.47 7.86 2.18
N ASP A 89 2.93 8.68 3.07
CA ASP A 89 1.99 8.23 4.10
C ASP A 89 0.71 7.67 3.47
N GLN A 90 0.19 8.32 2.45
CA GLN A 90 -0.98 7.87 1.72
C GLN A 90 -0.71 6.59 0.93
N ALA A 91 0.38 6.53 0.15
CA ALA A 91 0.77 5.33 -0.58
C ALA A 91 1.04 4.13 0.36
N ALA A 92 1.69 4.37 1.50
CA ALA A 92 1.94 3.35 2.51
C ALA A 92 0.64 2.83 3.13
N LYS A 93 -0.28 3.73 3.48
CA LYS A 93 -1.59 3.37 4.04
C LYS A 93 -2.41 2.55 3.05
N ASN A 94 -2.52 3.00 1.81
CA ASN A 94 -3.27 2.31 0.76
C ASN A 94 -2.70 0.92 0.47
N THR A 95 -1.37 0.82 0.37
CA THR A 95 -0.69 -0.46 0.17
C THR A 95 -0.89 -1.42 1.35
N ASP A 96 -0.81 -0.92 2.59
CA ASP A 96 -1.04 -1.74 3.80
C ASP A 96 -2.49 -2.25 3.86
N LEU A 97 -3.48 -1.40 3.57
CA LEU A 97 -4.89 -1.79 3.53
C LEU A 97 -5.15 -2.87 2.48
N ARG A 98 -4.61 -2.71 1.26
CA ARG A 98 -4.80 -3.70 0.20
C ARG A 98 -4.17 -5.05 0.56
N LEU A 99 -2.90 -5.03 0.98
CA LEU A 99 -2.21 -6.27 1.38
C LEU A 99 -2.86 -6.90 2.61
N HIS A 100 -3.40 -6.11 3.54
CA HIS A 100 -4.14 -6.64 4.68
C HIS A 100 -5.41 -7.38 4.24
N ALA A 101 -6.16 -6.84 3.29
CA ALA A 101 -7.34 -7.48 2.71
C ALA A 101 -6.98 -8.77 1.94
N GLU A 102 -5.92 -8.75 1.14
CA GLU A 102 -5.42 -9.93 0.42
C GLU A 102 -4.97 -11.03 1.40
N ILE A 103 -4.22 -10.67 2.45
CA ILE A 103 -3.81 -11.61 3.52
C ILE A 103 -5.02 -12.23 4.20
N ALA A 104 -6.03 -11.42 4.57
CA ALA A 104 -7.23 -11.91 5.22
C ALA A 104 -8.02 -12.87 4.31
N SER A 105 -8.12 -12.55 3.01
CA SER A 105 -8.77 -13.43 2.02
C SER A 105 -8.07 -14.79 1.91
N VAL A 106 -6.73 -14.82 1.85
CA VAL A 106 -5.98 -16.08 1.77
C VAL A 106 -6.05 -16.85 3.08
N ASP A 107 -6.07 -16.16 4.22
CA ASP A 107 -6.27 -16.79 5.54
C ASP A 107 -7.66 -17.45 5.64
N ASP A 108 -8.70 -16.79 5.13
CA ASP A 108 -10.05 -17.35 5.02
C ASP A 108 -10.08 -18.57 4.08
N ASP A 109 -9.36 -18.53 2.95
CA ASP A 109 -9.23 -19.68 2.04
C ASP A 109 -8.51 -20.87 2.70
N VAL A 110 -7.45 -20.60 3.47
CA VAL A 110 -6.78 -21.63 4.28
C VAL A 110 -7.75 -22.24 5.27
N GLN A 111 -8.50 -21.42 6.02
CA GLN A 111 -9.44 -21.91 7.01
C GLN A 111 -10.59 -22.69 6.37
N GLY A 112 -11.11 -22.23 5.23
CA GLY A 112 -12.10 -22.92 4.43
C GLY A 112 -11.61 -24.29 3.99
N PHE A 113 -10.39 -24.36 3.48
CA PHE A 113 -9.76 -25.61 3.05
C PHE A 113 -9.54 -26.60 4.20
N LEU A 114 -9.06 -26.12 5.36
CA LEU A 114 -8.90 -26.95 6.55
C LEU A 114 -10.25 -27.53 7.00
N ASN A 115 -11.30 -26.71 7.00
CA ASN A 115 -12.65 -27.14 7.38
C ASN A 115 -13.19 -28.19 6.40
N GLU A 116 -12.99 -27.98 5.10
CA GLU A 116 -13.44 -28.90 4.04
C GLU A 116 -12.79 -30.28 4.18
N VAL A 117 -11.46 -30.34 4.33
CA VAL A 117 -10.73 -31.61 4.39
C VAL A 117 -11.02 -32.38 5.67
N THR A 118 -11.12 -31.68 6.80
CA THR A 118 -11.36 -32.32 8.09
C THR A 118 -12.84 -32.64 8.33
N GLY A 119 -13.75 -31.88 7.71
CA GLY A 119 -15.18 -31.88 8.01
C GLY A 119 -15.54 -31.15 9.32
N LEU A 120 -14.59 -30.40 9.90
CA LEU A 120 -14.77 -29.70 11.17
C LEU A 120 -14.93 -28.19 10.94
N GLN A 121 -15.76 -27.54 11.74
CA GLN A 121 -15.74 -26.08 11.79
C GLN A 121 -14.55 -25.59 12.60
N ARG A 122 -13.83 -24.59 12.07
CA ARG A 122 -12.63 -24.00 12.69
C ARG A 122 -11.54 -25.05 12.92
N ALA A 123 -11.35 -25.92 11.93
CA ALA A 123 -10.32 -26.94 11.93
C ALA A 123 -8.94 -26.33 12.06
N SER A 124 -8.10 -26.93 12.90
CA SER A 124 -6.71 -26.54 13.05
C SER A 124 -5.83 -27.30 12.06
N TYR A 125 -4.60 -26.81 11.87
CA TYR A 125 -3.58 -27.55 11.11
C TYR A 125 -3.28 -28.94 11.71
N ALA A 126 -3.41 -29.09 13.03
CA ALA A 126 -3.24 -30.37 13.70
C ALA A 126 -4.36 -31.35 13.32
N ASP A 127 -5.60 -30.89 13.23
CA ASP A 127 -6.75 -31.69 12.81
C ASP A 127 -6.59 -32.15 11.35
N PHE A 128 -6.15 -31.24 10.48
CA PHE A 128 -5.82 -31.57 9.09
C PHE A 128 -4.75 -32.66 9.00
N LYS A 129 -3.65 -32.50 9.73
CA LYS A 129 -2.55 -33.48 9.72
C LYS A 129 -3.01 -34.84 10.25
N ALA A 130 -3.78 -34.86 11.33
CA ALA A 130 -4.34 -36.08 11.89
C ALA A 130 -5.31 -36.78 10.92
N LYS A 131 -6.12 -36.00 10.17
CA LYS A 131 -7.03 -36.52 9.14
C LYS A 131 -6.25 -37.15 7.99
N VAL A 132 -5.22 -36.47 7.48
CA VAL A 132 -4.35 -36.96 6.40
C VAL A 132 -3.61 -38.22 6.82
N GLU A 133 -3.01 -38.25 8.01
CA GLU A 133 -2.29 -39.42 8.52
C GLU A 133 -3.21 -40.63 8.71
N SER A 134 -4.41 -40.40 9.26
CA SER A 134 -5.44 -41.42 9.39
C SER A 134 -5.89 -41.95 8.03
N GLY A 135 -6.10 -41.05 7.05
CA GLY A 135 -6.46 -41.40 5.67
C GLY A 135 -5.40 -42.27 4.99
N ARG A 136 -4.12 -41.89 5.10
CA ARG A 136 -3.00 -42.68 4.57
C ARG A 136 -2.96 -44.10 5.12
N LYS A 137 -3.20 -44.26 6.42
CA LYS A 137 -3.23 -45.59 7.05
C LYS A 137 -4.41 -46.42 6.58
N LEU A 138 -5.60 -45.82 6.49
CA LEU A 138 -6.83 -46.49 6.09
C LEU A 138 -6.80 -46.95 4.62
N TYR A 139 -6.23 -46.12 3.74
CA TYR A 139 -6.21 -46.34 2.30
C TYR A 139 -4.81 -46.71 1.78
N ALA A 140 -3.98 -47.34 2.61
CA ALA A 140 -2.59 -47.66 2.29
C ALA A 140 -2.41 -48.52 1.03
N THR A 141 -3.44 -49.27 0.64
CA THR A 141 -3.45 -50.14 -0.55
C THR A 141 -4.19 -49.53 -1.74
N SER A 142 -4.64 -48.29 -1.65
CA SER A 142 -5.42 -47.60 -2.68
C SER A 142 -4.61 -46.42 -3.25
N PRO A 143 -3.84 -46.62 -4.34
CA PRO A 143 -2.96 -45.59 -4.90
C PRO A 143 -3.69 -44.30 -5.27
N ASP A 144 -4.88 -44.41 -5.86
CA ASP A 144 -5.68 -43.26 -6.29
C ASP A 144 -6.03 -42.34 -5.11
N VAL A 145 -6.40 -42.93 -3.97
CA VAL A 145 -6.74 -42.18 -2.75
C VAL A 145 -5.50 -41.54 -2.13
N LEU A 146 -4.34 -42.21 -2.20
CA LEU A 146 -3.08 -41.65 -1.74
C LEU A 146 -2.65 -40.45 -2.60
N GLU A 147 -2.87 -40.51 -3.92
CA GLU A 147 -2.62 -39.38 -4.82
C GLU A 147 -3.52 -38.18 -4.47
N ASP A 148 -4.80 -38.42 -4.19
CA ASP A 148 -5.72 -37.35 -3.77
C ASP A 148 -5.29 -36.71 -2.43
N ILE A 149 -4.81 -37.51 -1.48
CA ILE A 149 -4.25 -36.99 -0.22
C ILE A 149 -3.02 -36.10 -0.48
N GLU A 150 -2.12 -36.50 -1.39
CA GLU A 150 -0.97 -35.68 -1.76
C GLU A 150 -1.37 -34.36 -2.44
N ARG A 151 -2.40 -34.38 -3.29
CA ARG A 151 -2.95 -33.16 -3.91
C ARG A 151 -3.49 -32.20 -2.85
N VAL A 152 -4.18 -32.73 -1.84
CA VAL A 152 -4.72 -31.95 -0.72
C VAL A 152 -3.59 -31.31 0.11
N GLU A 153 -2.55 -32.05 0.45
CA GLU A 153 -1.37 -31.48 1.15
C GLU A 153 -0.66 -30.42 0.30
N ARG A 154 -0.50 -30.66 -1.01
CA ARG A 154 0.12 -29.70 -1.93
C ARG A 154 -0.68 -28.40 -1.99
N LYS A 155 -2.00 -28.48 -2.08
CA LYS A 155 -2.88 -27.31 -2.13
C LYS A 155 -2.78 -26.46 -0.86
N LEU A 156 -2.76 -27.09 0.33
CA LEU A 156 -2.52 -26.38 1.58
C LEU A 156 -1.13 -25.73 1.62
N GLY A 157 -0.13 -26.42 1.08
CA GLY A 157 1.22 -25.87 0.94
C GLY A 157 1.28 -24.62 0.05
N GLU A 158 0.54 -24.61 -1.05
CA GLU A 158 0.43 -23.46 -1.96
C GLU A 158 -0.22 -22.25 -1.27
N LEU A 159 -1.35 -22.44 -0.59
CA LEU A 159 -2.04 -21.37 0.14
C LEU A 159 -1.14 -20.77 1.24
N ASN A 160 -0.46 -21.61 2.01
CA ASN A 160 0.49 -21.14 3.03
C ASN A 160 1.68 -20.40 2.42
N LYS A 161 2.16 -20.83 1.24
CA LYS A 161 3.24 -20.14 0.52
C LYS A 161 2.78 -18.75 0.06
N GLU A 162 1.58 -18.65 -0.47
CA GLU A 162 0.97 -17.38 -0.87
C GLU A 162 0.83 -16.42 0.33
N LEU A 163 0.28 -16.89 1.44
CA LEU A 163 0.15 -16.12 2.68
C LEU A 163 1.51 -15.59 3.18
N ASN A 164 2.55 -16.42 3.11
CA ASN A 164 3.92 -16.03 3.47
C ASN A 164 4.49 -14.98 2.52
N VAL A 165 4.24 -15.08 1.21
CA VAL A 165 4.67 -14.10 0.22
C VAL A 165 4.01 -12.75 0.50
N LEU A 166 2.69 -12.72 0.70
CA LEU A 166 1.94 -11.49 0.99
C LEU A 166 2.38 -10.86 2.30
N THR A 167 2.57 -11.65 3.36
CA THR A 167 3.07 -11.18 4.65
C THR A 167 4.46 -10.56 4.53
N ARG A 168 5.36 -11.20 3.77
CA ARG A 168 6.70 -10.67 3.51
C ARG A 168 6.64 -9.39 2.68
N GLN A 169 5.79 -9.34 1.67
CA GLN A 169 5.59 -8.14 0.84
C GLN A 169 5.11 -6.96 1.69
N ARG A 170 4.13 -7.17 2.58
CA ARG A 170 3.64 -6.14 3.50
C ARG A 170 4.76 -5.59 4.38
N ARG A 171 5.57 -6.47 4.99
CA ARG A 171 6.74 -6.05 5.80
C ARG A 171 7.76 -5.26 4.97
N ASN A 172 8.07 -5.72 3.76
CA ASN A 172 9.00 -5.02 2.87
C ASN A 172 8.48 -3.61 2.50
N MET A 173 7.18 -3.45 2.26
CA MET A 173 6.58 -2.15 1.96
C MET A 173 6.60 -1.19 3.16
N GLN A 174 6.36 -1.70 4.37
CA GLN A 174 6.49 -0.92 5.60
C GLN A 174 7.94 -0.44 5.82
N GLN A 175 8.91 -1.33 5.59
CA GLN A 175 10.34 -0.99 5.65
C GLN A 175 10.73 0.03 4.56
N LEU A 176 10.20 -0.12 3.35
CA LEU A 176 10.41 0.82 2.26
C LEU A 176 9.89 2.21 2.62
N ALA A 177 8.66 2.31 3.13
CA ALA A 177 8.10 3.59 3.57
C ALA A 177 8.95 4.24 4.67
N ALA A 178 9.39 3.47 5.68
CA ALA A 178 10.27 3.97 6.74
C ALA A 178 11.62 4.45 6.18
N ARG A 179 12.21 3.71 5.24
CA ARG A 179 13.46 4.09 4.56
C ARG A 179 13.30 5.38 3.78
N ILE A 180 12.24 5.52 3.00
CA ILE A 180 11.98 6.74 2.23
C ILE A 180 11.81 7.94 3.18
N ARG A 181 11.05 7.79 4.27
CA ARG A 181 10.88 8.85 5.28
C ARG A 181 12.21 9.32 5.90
N SER A 182 13.16 8.40 6.11
CA SER A 182 14.48 8.71 6.67
C SER A 182 15.40 9.50 5.72
N GLN A 183 15.05 9.52 4.42
CA GLN A 183 15.82 10.20 3.37
C GLN A 183 15.32 11.62 3.08
N LEU A 184 14.20 12.02 3.70
CA LEU A 184 13.57 13.34 3.58
C LEU A 184 13.94 14.26 4.74
#